data_AF-A0A0A9CJG4-F1
#
_entry.id   AF-A0A0A9CJG4-F1
#
_cell.length_a   1.000
_cell.length_b   1.000
_cell.length_c   1.000
_cell.angle_alpha   90.00
_cell.angle_beta   90.00
_cell.angle_gamma   90.00
#
_symmetry.space_group_name_H-M   'P 1'
#
loop_
_entity.id
_entity.type
_entity.pdbx_description
1 polymer ?
#
loop_
_entity_poly.entity_id
_entity_poly.type
_entity_poly.pdbx_seq_one_letter_code
_entity_poly.pdbx_strand_id
1 'polypeptide(L)'
;MMLDADKMVAAASSRNPTLASALTRLQRCAFSGSWEIRITAVQALTTIAIRSGEPYRLQIYEFLHALALGGVQSNFSELQLSNGENQGASGTGLGSLISPMLKVLDEMYRAQDDLARDIRQHDNSKQEWSDEELKKLYETHERLLDFVSLFCFVPRAKYLPLGPTRYVLL
;
A
#
# COMPACT_ATOMS: atom_id res chain seq x y z
N MET A 1 8.24 -18.67 7.39
CA MET A 1 8.49 -18.22 6.00
C MET A 1 9.13 -16.83 6.06
N MET A 2 10.40 -16.71 6.46
CA MET A 2 11.09 -15.42 6.72
C MET A 2 12.11 -15.05 5.63
N LEU A 3 12.38 -15.97 4.70
CA LEU A 3 13.40 -15.84 3.64
C LEU A 3 13.00 -14.93 2.46
N ASP A 4 11.76 -14.41 2.43
CA ASP A 4 11.23 -13.61 1.32
C ASP A 4 11.31 -12.10 1.58
N ALA A 5 11.05 -11.68 2.82
CA ALA A 5 11.11 -10.27 3.22
C ALA A 5 12.53 -9.67 3.05
N ASP A 6 13.58 -10.40 3.45
CA ASP A 6 14.97 -9.93 3.30
C ASP A 6 15.37 -9.77 1.83
N LYS A 7 14.86 -10.64 0.94
CA LYS A 7 15.08 -10.52 -0.51
C LYS A 7 14.33 -9.34 -1.09
N MET A 8 13.10 -9.07 -0.64
CA MET A 8 12.33 -7.90 -1.04
C MET A 8 13.00 -6.60 -0.60
N VAL A 9 13.52 -6.55 0.62
CA VAL A 9 14.27 -5.38 1.15
C VAL A 9 15.56 -5.16 0.36
N ALA A 10 16.29 -6.22 0.03
CA ALA A 10 17.48 -6.13 -0.82
C ALA A 10 17.15 -5.64 -2.25
N ALA A 11 16.08 -6.16 -2.85
CA ALA A 11 15.59 -5.74 -4.16
C ALA A 11 15.06 -4.30 -4.18
N ALA A 12 14.43 -3.85 -3.09
CA ALA A 12 14.02 -2.46 -2.90
C ALA A 12 15.26 -1.55 -2.86
N SER A 13 16.21 -1.88 -1.99
CA SER A 13 17.42 -1.09 -1.76
C SER A 13 18.27 -0.92 -3.02
N SER A 14 18.33 -1.94 -3.88
CA SER A 14 19.03 -1.85 -5.17
C SER A 14 18.29 -0.98 -6.20
N ARG A 15 16.96 -0.92 -6.15
CA ARG A 15 16.14 -0.17 -7.12
C ARG A 15 16.05 1.32 -6.81
N ASN A 16 15.91 1.70 -5.54
CA ASN A 16 15.93 3.10 -5.10
C ASN A 16 16.38 3.20 -3.62
N PRO A 17 17.69 3.40 -3.36
CA PRO A 17 18.23 3.39 -2.00
C PRO A 17 17.69 4.53 -1.14
N THR A 18 17.39 5.68 -1.74
CA THR A 18 16.80 6.82 -1.02
C THR A 18 15.40 6.50 -0.50
N LEU A 19 14.56 5.90 -1.35
CA LEU A 19 13.21 5.50 -0.97
C LEU A 19 13.23 4.38 0.06
N ALA A 20 14.11 3.38 -0.10
CA ALA A 20 14.28 2.30 0.87
C ALA A 20 14.70 2.85 2.25
N SER A 21 15.66 3.77 2.31
CA SER A 21 16.08 4.41 3.55
C SER A 21 14.96 5.23 4.20
N ALA A 22 14.20 5.99 3.40
CA ALA A 22 13.04 6.73 3.90
C ALA A 22 11.96 5.79 4.47
N LEU A 23 11.71 4.67 3.79
CA LEU A 23 10.76 3.65 4.23
C LEU A 23 11.13 3.06 5.58
N THR A 24 12.39 2.65 5.77
CA THR A 24 12.87 2.12 7.07
C THR A 24 12.70 3.14 8.20
N ARG A 25 13.00 4.42 7.94
CA ARG A 25 12.82 5.49 8.94
C ARG A 25 11.35 5.71 9.29
N LEU A 26 10.47 5.71 8.28
CA LEU A 26 9.02 5.84 8.48
C LEU A 26 8.44 4.65 9.25
N GLN A 27 8.84 3.42 8.92
CA GLN A 27 8.41 2.22 9.65
C GLN A 27 8.81 2.28 11.13
N ARG A 28 10.05 2.72 11.43
CA ARG A 28 10.49 2.93 12.81
C ARG A 28 9.66 4.00 13.53
N CYS A 29 9.35 5.10 12.86
CA CYS A 29 8.51 6.18 13.40
C CYS A 29 7.08 5.70 13.66
N ALA A 30 6.50 4.92 12.75
CA ALA A 30 5.17 4.34 12.89
C ALA A 30 5.08 3.34 14.05
N PHE A 31 6.17 2.64 14.35
CA PHE A 31 6.22 1.65 15.43
C PHE A 31 6.48 2.28 16.82
N SER A 32 7.44 3.20 16.91
CA SER A 32 8.02 3.67 18.20
C SER A 32 7.97 5.18 18.43
N GLY A 33 7.47 5.97 17.48
CA GLY A 33 7.31 7.41 17.65
C GLY A 33 6.26 7.76 18.71
N SER A 34 6.13 9.04 19.07
CA SER A 34 4.95 9.54 19.79
C SER A 34 3.69 9.36 18.95
N TRP A 35 2.51 9.44 19.56
CA TRP A 35 1.23 9.27 18.86
C TRP A 35 1.12 10.05 17.53
N GLU A 36 1.45 11.34 17.53
CA GLU A 36 1.37 12.21 16.36
C GLU A 36 2.38 11.79 15.27
N ILE A 37 3.58 11.40 15.70
CA ILE A 37 4.62 10.89 14.80
C ILE A 37 4.16 9.58 14.16
N ARG A 38 3.52 8.69 14.93
CA ARG A 38 3.00 7.42 14.42
C ARG A 38 1.93 7.63 13.36
N ILE A 39 0.96 8.51 13.62
CA ILE A 39 -0.09 8.87 12.65
C ILE A 39 0.53 9.38 11.35
N THR A 40 1.43 10.36 11.46
CA THR A 40 2.07 10.99 10.31
C THR A 40 2.88 9.99 9.50
N ALA A 41 3.62 9.12 10.18
CA ALA A 41 4.39 8.07 9.54
C ALA A 41 3.51 7.07 8.78
N VAL A 42 2.39 6.63 9.38
CA VAL A 42 1.41 5.75 8.72
C VAL A 42 0.80 6.42 7.49
N GLN A 43 0.42 7.70 7.57
CA GLN A 43 -0.13 8.43 6.42
C GLN A 43 0.89 8.56 5.27
N ALA A 44 2.14 8.84 5.60
CA ALA A 44 3.23 8.88 4.63
C ALA A 44 3.47 7.50 3.99
N LEU A 45 3.46 6.43 4.79
CA LEU A 45 3.57 5.06 4.30
C LEU A 45 2.42 4.72 3.33
N THR A 46 1.18 5.02 3.69
CA THR A 46 0.01 4.83 2.81
C THR A 46 0.15 5.60 1.50
N THR A 47 0.64 6.85 1.55
CA THR A 47 0.92 7.63 0.33
C THR A 47 1.94 6.94 -0.56
N ILE A 48 3.01 6.37 0.02
CA ILE A 48 4.03 5.63 -0.74
C ILE A 48 3.42 4.35 -1.31
N ALA A 49 2.61 3.62 -0.54
CA ALA A 49 1.92 2.41 -1.02
C ALA A 49 1.03 2.68 -2.23
N ILE A 50 0.27 3.79 -2.19
CA ILE A 50 -0.58 4.23 -3.31
C ILE A 50 0.26 4.56 -4.56
N ARG A 51 1.43 5.16 -4.40
CA ARG A 51 2.19 5.78 -5.51
C ARG A 51 3.36 4.97 -6.02
N SER A 52 3.78 3.93 -5.30
CA SER A 52 4.95 3.13 -5.65
C SER A 52 4.56 1.80 -6.30
N GLY A 53 5.47 1.26 -7.12
CA GLY A 53 5.38 -0.10 -7.61
C GLY A 53 6.02 -1.10 -6.63
N GLU A 54 6.10 -2.35 -7.06
CA GLU A 54 6.82 -3.39 -6.32
C GLU A 54 8.33 -3.13 -6.24
N PRO A 55 9.01 -3.52 -5.14
CA PRO A 55 8.48 -4.26 -3.99
C PRO A 55 7.85 -3.38 -2.88
N TYR A 56 8.01 -2.04 -2.94
CA TYR A 56 7.67 -1.13 -1.85
C TYR A 56 6.21 -1.21 -1.40
N ARG A 57 5.28 -1.23 -2.36
CA ARG A 57 3.84 -1.21 -2.11
C ARG A 57 3.36 -2.40 -1.26
N LEU A 58 3.95 -3.58 -1.48
CA LEU A 58 3.63 -4.81 -0.77
C LEU A 58 4.31 -4.83 0.60
N GLN A 59 5.60 -4.45 0.65
CA GLN A 59 6.32 -4.30 1.92
C GLN A 59 5.60 -3.35 2.90
N ILE A 60 5.06 -2.23 2.38
CA ILE A 60 4.29 -1.28 3.18
C ILE A 60 2.95 -1.87 3.61
N TYR A 61 2.23 -2.52 2.69
CA TYR A 61 0.94 -3.14 3.00
C TYR A 61 1.08 -4.16 4.14
N GLU A 62 2.05 -5.06 4.05
CA GLU A 62 2.31 -6.07 5.09
C GLU A 62 2.65 -5.42 6.43
N PHE A 63 3.48 -4.37 6.41
CA PHE A 63 3.83 -3.62 7.61
C PHE A 63 2.61 -2.94 8.25
N LEU A 64 1.77 -2.26 7.45
CA LEU A 64 0.55 -1.62 7.92
C LEU A 64 -0.45 -2.64 8.46
N HIS A 65 -0.61 -3.78 7.78
CA HIS A 65 -1.45 -4.88 8.22
C HIS A 65 -0.99 -5.44 9.58
N ALA A 66 0.32 -5.68 9.74
CA ALA A 66 0.89 -6.11 11.00
C ALA A 66 0.70 -5.07 12.13
N LEU A 67 0.88 -3.78 11.84
CA LEU A 67 0.62 -2.71 12.81
C LEU A 67 -0.86 -2.63 13.22
N ALA A 68 -1.78 -2.81 12.27
CA ALA A 68 -3.22 -2.76 12.53
C ALA A 68 -3.69 -3.88 13.45
N LEU A 69 -3.06 -5.06 13.35
CA LEU A 69 -3.39 -6.23 14.16
C LEU A 69 -2.83 -6.21 15.58
N GLY A 70 -1.93 -5.29 15.92
CA GLY A 70 -1.27 -5.34 17.24
C GLY A 70 0.23 -5.12 17.24
N GLY A 71 0.88 -5.23 16.07
CA GLY A 71 2.28 -5.58 15.99
C GLY A 71 2.52 -7.01 16.49
N VAL A 72 3.40 -7.75 15.81
CA VAL A 72 3.90 -9.04 16.29
C VAL A 72 4.73 -8.77 17.55
N GLN A 73 4.10 -8.80 18.73
CA GLN A 73 4.80 -8.69 20.02
C GLN A 73 5.80 -9.83 20.28
N SER A 74 5.85 -10.86 19.42
CA SER A 74 6.58 -12.10 19.71
C SER A 74 8.04 -12.17 19.25
N ASN A 75 8.57 -11.26 18.43
CA ASN A 75 9.96 -11.39 17.90
C ASN A 75 10.92 -10.22 18.19
N PHE A 76 10.48 -9.13 18.81
CA PHE A 76 11.34 -7.96 19.12
C PHE A 76 11.36 -7.61 20.61
N SER A 77 11.20 -8.62 21.47
CA SER A 77 11.04 -8.51 22.92
C SER A 77 12.29 -8.12 23.72
N GLU A 78 13.31 -7.51 23.11
CA GLU A 78 14.51 -7.06 23.85
C GLU A 78 14.62 -5.54 24.01
N LEU A 79 13.74 -4.75 23.40
CA LEU A 79 13.74 -3.28 23.58
C LEU A 79 12.32 -2.77 23.87
N GLN A 80 11.76 -3.16 25.01
CA GLN A 80 10.62 -2.48 25.61
C GLN A 80 11.08 -1.11 26.16
N LEU A 81 11.35 -0.17 25.26
CA LEU A 81 11.43 1.26 25.58
C LEU A 81 9.99 1.75 25.70
N SER A 82 9.43 1.71 26.91
CA SER A 82 8.17 2.38 27.21
C SER A 82 8.32 3.87 26.94
N ASN A 83 7.54 4.39 26.00
CA ASN A 83 7.48 5.82 25.68
C ASN A 83 6.48 6.58 26.59
N GLY A 84 5.93 5.94 27.63
CA GLY A 84 5.00 6.55 28.58
C GLY A 84 3.57 6.75 28.05
N GLU A 85 3.27 6.34 26.81
CA GLU A 85 1.91 6.40 26.26
C GLU A 85 1.14 5.10 26.56
N ASN A 86 -0.15 5.22 26.89
CA ASN A 86 -1.02 4.06 27.09
C ASN A 86 -1.30 3.40 25.73
N GLN A 87 -0.45 2.44 25.37
CA GLN A 87 -0.63 1.56 24.22
C GLN A 87 -1.95 0.80 24.43
N GLY A 88 -3.02 1.26 23.78
CA GLY A 88 -4.34 0.61 23.87
C GLY A 88 -4.29 -0.86 23.42
N ALA A 89 -5.45 -1.55 23.41
CA ALA A 89 -5.55 -2.99 23.17
C ALA A 89 -4.84 -3.54 21.92
N SER A 90 -4.52 -2.70 20.93
CA SER A 90 -3.80 -3.03 19.69
C SER A 90 -2.29 -2.75 19.74
N GLY A 91 -1.67 -2.54 20.91
CA GLY A 91 -0.22 -2.30 21.08
C GLY A 91 0.32 -0.98 20.51
N THR A 92 -0.25 -0.45 19.42
CA THR A 92 0.15 0.82 18.77
C THR A 92 -0.97 1.88 18.81
N GLY A 93 -2.21 1.45 19.02
CA GLY A 93 -3.41 2.29 18.98
C GLY A 93 -3.85 2.72 17.57
N LEU A 94 -3.18 2.25 16.51
CA LEU A 94 -3.38 2.74 15.13
C LEU A 94 -4.40 1.92 14.32
N GLY A 95 -4.95 0.84 14.86
CA GLY A 95 -5.80 -0.10 14.11
C GLY A 95 -7.01 0.55 13.42
N SER A 96 -7.72 1.45 14.13
CA SER A 96 -8.87 2.19 13.57
C SER A 96 -8.47 3.18 12.48
N LEU A 97 -7.26 3.73 12.55
CA LEU A 97 -6.70 4.63 11.53
C LEU A 97 -6.23 3.87 10.29
N ILE A 98 -5.56 2.73 10.49
CA ILE A 98 -4.96 1.94 9.41
C ILE A 98 -6.02 1.14 8.65
N SER A 99 -7.08 0.66 9.31
CA SER A 99 -8.08 -0.22 8.68
C SER A 99 -8.71 0.38 7.41
N PRO A 100 -9.15 1.65 7.39
CA PRO A 100 -9.64 2.28 6.16
C PRO A 100 -8.57 2.41 5.06
N MET A 101 -7.31 2.63 5.44
CA MET A 101 -6.19 2.72 4.48
C MET A 101 -5.96 1.36 3.79
N LEU A 102 -5.92 0.28 4.58
CA LEU A 102 -5.78 -1.08 4.04
C LEU A 102 -6.91 -1.44 3.08
N LYS A 103 -8.16 -1.11 3.41
CA LYS A 103 -9.30 -1.35 2.51
C LYS A 103 -9.14 -0.68 1.15
N VAL A 104 -8.61 0.55 1.10
CA VAL A 104 -8.37 1.24 -0.17
C VAL A 104 -7.20 0.63 -0.93
N LEU A 105 -6.15 0.19 -0.23
CA LEU A 105 -5.06 -0.57 -0.86
C LEU A 105 -5.56 -1.91 -1.43
N ASP A 106 -6.41 -2.63 -0.70
CA ASP A 106 -7.02 -3.89 -1.15
C ASP A 106 -7.83 -3.70 -2.43
N GLU A 107 -8.75 -2.72 -2.44
CA GLU A 107 -9.56 -2.40 -3.62
C GLU A 107 -8.70 -2.02 -4.82
N MET A 108 -7.67 -1.20 -4.60
CA MET A 108 -6.79 -0.76 -5.67
C MET A 108 -5.93 -1.90 -6.23
N TYR A 109 -5.27 -2.68 -5.37
CA TYR A 109 -4.42 -3.79 -5.82
C TYR A 109 -5.24 -4.89 -6.48
N ARG A 110 -6.41 -5.22 -5.93
CA ARG A 110 -7.32 -6.19 -6.54
C ARG A 110 -7.78 -5.74 -7.93
N ALA A 111 -8.16 -4.47 -8.09
CA ALA A 111 -8.58 -3.95 -9.39
C ALA A 111 -7.46 -3.98 -10.43
N GLN A 112 -6.20 -3.76 -10.01
CA GLN A 112 -5.04 -3.91 -10.90
C GLN A 112 -4.81 -5.38 -11.30
N ASP A 113 -4.93 -6.31 -10.36
CA ASP A 113 -4.78 -7.75 -10.64
C ASP A 113 -5.91 -8.28 -11.53
N ASP A 114 -7.14 -7.82 -11.30
CA ASP A 114 -8.30 -8.13 -12.13
C ASP A 114 -8.10 -7.60 -13.55
N LEU A 115 -7.70 -6.33 -13.73
CA LEU A 115 -7.37 -5.80 -15.06
C LEU A 115 -6.24 -6.58 -15.74
N ALA A 116 -5.17 -6.91 -15.03
CA ALA A 116 -4.07 -7.69 -15.59
C ALA A 116 -4.51 -9.10 -16.02
N ARG A 117 -5.47 -9.69 -15.30
CA ARG A 117 -6.09 -10.97 -15.66
C ARG A 117 -6.95 -10.83 -16.92
N ASP A 118 -7.81 -9.82 -16.97
CA ASP A 118 -8.72 -9.59 -18.08
C ASP A 118 -7.95 -9.31 -19.38
N ILE A 119 -6.89 -8.49 -19.34
CA ILE A 119 -5.98 -8.27 -20.48
C ILE A 119 -5.41 -9.58 -20.99
N ARG A 120 -4.88 -10.42 -20.10
CA ARG A 120 -4.33 -11.74 -20.50
C ARG A 120 -5.40 -12.64 -21.11
N GLN A 121 -6.64 -12.56 -20.64
CA GLN A 121 -7.74 -13.35 -21.20
C GLN A 121 -8.10 -12.88 -22.62
N HIS A 122 -8.27 -11.57 -22.82
CA HIS A 122 -8.52 -10.97 -24.14
C HIS A 122 -7.39 -11.27 -25.13
N ASP A 123 -6.13 -11.16 -24.70
CA ASP A 123 -4.97 -11.49 -25.54
C ASP A 123 -4.97 -12.97 -25.95
N ASN A 124 -5.27 -13.87 -25.02
CA ASN A 124 -5.30 -15.32 -25.27
C ASN A 124 -6.49 -15.73 -26.16
N SER A 125 -7.65 -15.09 -25.99
CA SER A 125 -8.85 -15.34 -26.81
C SER A 125 -8.85 -14.56 -28.13
N LYS A 126 -7.92 -13.60 -28.30
CA LYS A 126 -7.89 -12.60 -29.39
C LYS A 126 -9.21 -11.85 -29.51
N GLN A 127 -9.86 -11.61 -28.37
CA GLN A 127 -11.15 -10.93 -28.32
C GLN A 127 -10.94 -9.45 -28.09
N GLU A 128 -11.61 -8.62 -28.88
CA GLU A 128 -11.65 -7.17 -28.65
C GLU A 128 -12.48 -6.85 -27.39
N TRP A 129 -12.18 -5.70 -26.78
CA TRP A 129 -12.93 -5.20 -25.63
C TRP A 129 -14.27 -4.64 -26.09
N SER A 130 -15.35 -5.00 -25.41
CA SER A 130 -16.67 -4.40 -25.65
C SER A 130 -16.77 -3.01 -25.01
N ASP A 131 -17.68 -2.18 -25.54
CA ASP A 131 -17.94 -0.84 -24.99
C ASP A 131 -18.39 -0.90 -23.52
N GLU A 132 -19.16 -1.91 -23.15
CA GLU A 132 -19.59 -2.15 -21.77
C GLU A 132 -18.41 -2.45 -20.83
N GLU A 133 -17.44 -3.26 -21.27
CA GLU A 133 -16.24 -3.59 -20.51
C GLU A 133 -15.35 -2.35 -20.33
N LEU A 134 -15.15 -1.58 -21.40
CA LEU A 134 -14.40 -0.33 -21.36
C LEU A 134 -15.07 0.69 -20.44
N LYS A 135 -16.39 0.84 -20.51
CA LYS A 135 -17.15 1.73 -19.62
C LYS A 135 -16.96 1.33 -18.15
N LYS A 136 -17.08 0.04 -17.83
CA LYS A 136 -16.86 -0.45 -16.47
C LYS A 136 -15.42 -0.19 -16.00
N LEU A 137 -14.44 -0.30 -16.89
CA LEU A 137 -13.04 0.00 -16.58
C LEU A 137 -12.85 1.49 -16.26
N TYR A 138 -13.47 2.39 -17.04
CA TYR A 138 -13.50 3.83 -16.76
C TYR A 138 -14.14 4.16 -15.42
N GLU A 139 -15.31 3.58 -15.12
CA GLU A 139 -16.01 3.81 -13.85
C GLU A 139 -15.19 3.30 -12.66
N THR A 140 -14.55 2.13 -12.80
CA THR A 140 -13.65 1.58 -11.79
C THR A 140 -12.46 2.51 -11.56
N HIS A 141 -11.88 3.04 -12.65
CA HIS A 141 -10.77 3.98 -12.58
C HIS A 141 -11.12 5.24 -11.78
N GLU A 142 -12.24 5.90 -12.11
CA GLU A 142 -12.68 7.13 -11.43
C GLU A 142 -13.00 6.86 -9.95
N ARG A 143 -13.68 5.75 -9.65
CA ARG A 143 -13.95 5.33 -8.27
C ARG A 143 -12.67 5.18 -7.46
N LEU A 144 -11.64 4.54 -8.03
CA LEU A 144 -10.35 4.37 -7.36
C LEU A 144 -9.63 5.70 -7.16
N LEU A 145 -9.70 6.62 -8.14
CA LEU A 145 -9.15 7.97 -8.00
C LEU A 145 -9.77 8.70 -6.80
N ASP A 146 -11.09 8.58 -6.62
CA ASP A 146 -11.78 9.18 -5.46
C ASP A 146 -11.31 8.57 -4.15
N PHE A 147 -11.18 7.23 -4.08
CA PHE A 147 -10.72 6.55 -2.89
C PHE A 147 -9.29 6.91 -2.49
N VAL A 148 -8.34 6.89 -3.43
CA VAL A 148 -6.94 7.22 -3.11
C VAL A 148 -6.76 8.70 -2.76
N SER A 149 -7.62 9.58 -3.29
CA SER A 149 -7.60 11.02 -3.02
C SER A 149 -7.95 11.35 -1.56
N LEU A 150 -8.61 10.43 -0.84
CA LEU A 150 -8.89 10.59 0.59
C LEU A 150 -7.62 10.56 1.45
N PHE A 151 -6.56 9.91 0.98
CA PHE A 151 -5.34 9.68 1.76
C PHE A 151 -4.15 10.49 1.28
N CYS A 152 -4.10 10.83 -0.01
CA CYS A 152 -3.03 11.66 -0.54
C CYS A 152 -3.46 12.42 -1.79
N PHE A 153 -2.80 13.54 -2.06
CA PHE A 153 -2.98 14.25 -3.32
C PHE A 153 -2.48 13.39 -4.49
N VAL A 154 -3.39 13.09 -5.43
CA VAL A 154 -3.09 12.48 -6.71
C VAL A 154 -3.55 13.39 -7.86
N PRO A 155 -2.65 13.79 -8.76
CA PRO A 155 -3.06 14.58 -9.92
C PRO A 155 -3.85 13.69 -10.88
N ARG A 156 -5.18 13.88 -10.95
CA ARG A 156 -6.11 13.02 -11.72
C ARG A 156 -5.72 12.87 -13.19
N ALA A 157 -5.14 13.92 -13.79
CA ALA A 157 -4.69 13.89 -15.19
C ALA A 157 -3.45 13.02 -15.44
N LYS A 158 -2.73 12.57 -14.40
CA LYS A 158 -1.45 11.87 -14.53
C LYS A 158 -1.37 10.58 -13.73
N TYR A 159 -2.11 10.47 -12.63
CA TYR A 159 -2.05 9.31 -11.76
C TYR A 159 -3.04 8.23 -12.25
N LEU A 160 -2.55 7.00 -12.35
CA LEU A 160 -3.31 5.86 -12.84
C LEU A 160 -3.44 4.78 -11.77
N PRO A 161 -4.52 4.75 -10.98
CA PRO A 161 -4.72 3.74 -9.94
C PRO A 161 -4.83 2.31 -10.49
N LEU A 162 -5.19 2.12 -11.77
CA LEU A 162 -5.20 0.81 -12.42
C LEU A 162 -3.84 0.43 -13.04
N GLY A 163 -2.82 1.26 -12.87
CA GLY A 163 -1.50 1.07 -13.44
C GLY A 163 -1.37 1.57 -14.89
N PRO A 164 -0.14 1.52 -15.44
CA PRO A 164 0.18 2.08 -16.76
C PRO A 164 -0.45 1.32 -17.92
N THR A 165 -0.80 0.04 -17.74
CA THR A 165 -1.42 -0.79 -18.78
C THR A 165 -2.77 -0.22 -19.25
N ARG A 166 -3.39 0.66 -18.44
CA ARG A 166 -4.57 1.44 -18.81
C ARG A 166 -4.39 2.24 -20.11
N TYR A 167 -3.19 2.78 -20.39
CA TYR A 167 -2.95 3.60 -21.60
C TYR A 167 -3.22 2.85 -22.91
N VAL A 168 -3.29 1.52 -22.88
CA VAL A 168 -3.54 0.69 -24.06
C VAL A 168 -5.04 0.54 -24.33
N LEU A 169 -5.89 0.74 -23.32
CA LEU A 169 -7.32 0.44 -23.37
C LEU A 169 -8.23 1.66 -23.25
N LEU A 170 -7.75 2.75 -22.64
CA LEU A 170 -8.50 3.99 -22.38
C LEU A 170 -7.74 5.19 -22.94
#